data_AF-A0A853PWI4-F1
#
_entry.id   AF-A0A853PWI4-F1
#
_cell.length_a   1.000
_cell.length_b   1.000
_cell.length_c   1.000
_cell.angle_alpha   90.00
_cell.angle_beta   90.00
_cell.angle_gamma   90.00
#
_symmetry.space_group_name_H-M   'P 1'
#
loop_
_entity.id
_entity.type
_entity.pdbx_description
1 polymer ?
#
loop_
_entity_poly.entity_id
_entity_poly.type
_entity_poly.pdbx_seq_one_letter_code
_entity_poly.pdbx_strand_id
1 'polypeptide(L)'
;MKYKSEENFKAANLLITNNMYAASIHCSYYSCFQLSKYLLKALYDIDYATQESESSGKDSHYYVINEISNKIDPISHIAYIDYNSFIAKLKKLRKKADYSVEAILEEEAVKAYQWADKVMTILNTKH
;
A
#
# COMPACT_ATOMS: atom_id res chain seq x y z
N MET A 1 8.49 2.34 10.49
CA MET A 1 7.63 2.13 9.31
C MET A 1 6.46 3.13 9.24
N LYS A 2 5.73 3.40 10.33
CA LYS A 2 4.63 4.39 10.35
C LYS A 2 4.99 5.78 9.79
N TYR A 3 6.05 6.41 10.28
CA TYR A 3 6.49 7.73 9.79
C TYR A 3 6.78 7.72 8.27
N LYS A 4 7.49 6.70 7.77
CA LYS A 4 7.79 6.57 6.34
C LYS A 4 6.53 6.39 5.49
N SER A 5 5.52 5.72 6.04
CA SER A 5 4.22 5.57 5.38
C SER A 5 3.53 6.94 5.23
N GLU A 6 3.46 7.72 6.30
CA GLU A 6 2.87 9.06 6.31
C GLU A 6 3.62 10.02 5.38
N GLU A 7 4.95 9.97 5.38
CA GLU A 7 5.79 10.74 4.47
C GLU A 7 5.51 10.39 3.01
N ASN A 8 5.47 9.10 2.67
CA ASN A 8 5.12 8.64 1.33
C ASN A 8 3.72 9.10 0.90
N PHE A 9 2.73 9.05 1.80
CA PHE A 9 1.38 9.50 1.47
C PHE A 9 1.34 10.99 1.13
N LYS A 10 2.03 11.82 1.93
CA LYS A 10 2.17 13.27 1.66
C LYS A 10 2.95 13.54 0.37
N ALA A 11 4.05 12.80 0.15
CA ALA A 11 4.87 12.92 -1.05
C ALA A 11 4.08 12.57 -2.31
N ALA A 12 3.21 11.55 -2.27
CA ALA A 12 2.36 11.19 -3.40
C ALA A 12 1.51 12.37 -3.89
N ASN A 13 0.85 13.08 -2.98
CA ASN A 13 0.06 14.27 -3.33
C ASN A 13 0.94 15.39 -3.92
N LEU A 14 2.07 15.69 -3.27
CA LEU A 14 3.01 16.71 -3.75
C LEU A 14 3.52 16.39 -5.17
N LEU A 15 3.89 15.13 -5.43
CA LEU A 15 4.36 14.68 -6.73
C LEU A 15 3.29 14.78 -7.81
N ILE A 16 2.02 14.47 -7.49
CA ILE A 16 0.89 14.67 -8.42
C ILE A 16 0.77 16.14 -8.79
N THR A 17 0.78 17.05 -7.81
CA THR A 17 0.67 18.50 -8.08
C THR A 17 1.84 19.08 -8.89
N ASN A 18 2.97 18.35 -8.97
CA ASN A 18 4.15 18.72 -9.75
C ASN A 18 4.31 17.86 -11.02
N ASN A 19 3.25 17.19 -11.48
CA ASN A 19 3.24 16.35 -12.69
C ASN A 19 4.22 15.17 -12.67
N MET A 20 4.67 14.72 -11.48
CA MET A 20 5.60 13.61 -11.28
C MET A 20 4.84 12.29 -11.05
N TYR A 21 4.02 11.90 -12.03
CA TYR A 21 3.00 10.86 -11.87
C TYR A 21 3.56 9.46 -11.56
N ALA A 22 4.60 9.00 -12.24
CA ALA A 22 5.15 7.67 -11.98
C ALA A 22 5.69 7.56 -10.54
N ALA A 23 6.41 8.58 -10.08
CA ALA A 23 6.92 8.64 -8.71
C ALA A 23 5.79 8.69 -7.67
N SER A 24 4.67 9.37 -7.97
CA SER A 24 3.55 9.42 -7.03
C SER A 24 2.83 8.07 -6.88
N ILE A 25 2.80 7.23 -7.92
CA ILE A 25 2.28 5.85 -7.82
C ILE A 25 3.12 5.05 -6.82
N HIS A 26 4.44 5.15 -6.91
CA HIS A 26 5.36 4.48 -5.99
C HIS A 26 5.07 4.88 -4.54
N CYS A 27 5.03 6.19 -4.28
CA CYS A 27 4.71 6.74 -2.96
C CYS A 27 3.32 6.30 -2.46
N SER A 28 2.30 6.30 -3.33
CA SER A 28 0.94 5.86 -2.99
C SER A 28 0.94 4.40 -2.54
N TYR A 29 1.59 3.50 -3.28
CA TYR A 29 1.69 2.09 -2.92
C TYR A 29 2.49 1.86 -1.62
N TYR A 30 3.66 2.48 -1.50
CA TYR A 30 4.54 2.26 -0.35
C TYR A 30 3.99 2.86 0.94
N SER A 31 3.17 3.92 0.86
CA SER A 31 2.43 4.42 2.03
C SER A 31 1.58 3.31 2.67
N CYS A 32 0.78 2.61 1.86
CA CYS A 32 -0.07 1.52 2.31
C CYS A 32 0.75 0.34 2.83
N PHE A 33 1.74 -0.11 2.03
CA PHE A 33 2.56 -1.27 2.37
C PHE A 33 3.33 -1.07 3.68
N GLN A 34 3.96 0.09 3.88
CA GLN A 34 4.72 0.39 5.09
C GLN A 34 3.81 0.53 6.32
N LEU A 35 2.58 1.02 6.16
CA LEU A 35 1.61 1.03 7.25
C LEU A 35 1.20 -0.40 7.62
N SER A 36 0.92 -1.26 6.63
CA SER A 36 0.65 -2.69 6.87
C SER A 36 1.77 -3.36 7.66
N LYS A 37 3.05 -3.16 7.25
CA LYS A 37 4.21 -3.68 7.99
C LYS A 37 4.24 -3.22 9.45
N TYR A 38 4.00 -1.92 9.65
CA TYR A 38 3.96 -1.34 10.99
C TYR A 38 2.86 -1.97 11.85
N LEU A 39 1.64 -2.10 11.33
CA LEU A 39 0.49 -2.64 12.07
C LEU A 39 0.67 -4.12 12.41
N LEU A 40 1.21 -4.91 11.48
CA LEU A 40 1.58 -6.32 11.75
C LEU A 40 2.52 -6.43 12.96
N LYS A 41 3.52 -5.56 13.06
CA LYS A 41 4.39 -5.53 14.24
C LYS A 41 3.68 -4.98 15.48
N ALA A 42 3.02 -3.84 15.36
CA ALA A 42 2.53 -3.07 16.51
C ALA A 42 1.29 -3.67 17.17
N LEU A 43 0.42 -4.34 16.41
CA LEU A 43 -0.87 -4.86 16.90
C LEU A 43 -0.91 -6.38 16.99
N TYR A 44 -0.11 -7.07 16.17
CA TYR A 44 -0.16 -8.53 16.05
C TYR A 44 1.17 -9.22 16.38
N ASP A 45 2.16 -8.45 16.83
CA ASP A 45 3.51 -8.88 17.22
C ASP A 45 4.26 -9.70 16.17
N ILE A 46 3.97 -9.48 14.88
CA ILE A 46 4.69 -10.12 13.78
C ILE A 46 5.91 -9.25 13.43
N ASP A 47 7.08 -9.70 13.86
CA ASP A 47 8.35 -8.99 13.69
C ASP A 47 8.72 -8.73 12.23
N TYR A 48 9.43 -7.62 11.98
CA TYR A 48 9.89 -7.29 10.62
C TYR A 48 10.78 -8.38 10.04
N ALA A 49 11.62 -9.03 10.85
CA ALA A 49 12.44 -10.15 10.40
C ALA A 49 11.58 -11.31 9.88
N THR A 50 10.51 -11.66 10.59
CA THR A 50 9.52 -12.66 10.14
C THR A 50 8.81 -12.21 8.87
N GLN A 51 8.40 -10.94 8.79
CA GLN A 51 7.78 -10.40 7.58
C GLN A 51 8.69 -10.51 6.35
N GLU A 52 10.00 -10.28 6.50
CA GLU A 52 10.98 -10.44 5.41
C GLU A 52 11.23 -11.92 5.08
N SER A 53 11.41 -12.79 6.09
CA SER A 53 11.72 -14.20 5.86
C SER A 53 10.57 -14.93 5.14
N GLU A 54 9.33 -14.66 5.54
CA GLU A 54 8.13 -15.25 4.92
C GLU A 54 7.82 -14.67 3.53
N SER A 55 8.40 -13.51 3.21
CA SER A 55 8.34 -12.92 1.87
C SER A 55 9.39 -13.50 0.91
N SER A 56 10.34 -14.31 1.40
CA SER A 56 11.42 -14.86 0.58
C SER A 56 10.92 -15.93 -0.42
N GLY A 57 11.48 -15.94 -1.64
CA GLY A 57 11.13 -16.92 -2.68
C GLY A 57 9.78 -16.70 -3.39
N LYS A 58 9.03 -15.65 -3.03
CA LYS A 58 7.79 -15.21 -3.70
C LYS A 58 7.87 -13.73 -4.08
N ASP A 59 6.73 -13.15 -4.48
CA ASP A 59 6.57 -11.70 -4.55
C ASP A 59 6.81 -11.11 -3.15
N SER A 60 7.87 -10.29 -3.02
CA SER A 60 8.40 -9.80 -1.73
C SER A 60 7.40 -9.00 -0.88
N HIS A 61 6.26 -8.63 -1.44
CA HIS A 61 5.22 -7.89 -0.74
C HIS A 61 4.00 -8.76 -0.41
N TYR A 62 3.96 -9.99 -0.92
CA TYR A 62 2.80 -10.87 -0.82
C TYR A 62 2.45 -11.20 0.62
N TYR A 63 3.42 -11.66 1.42
CA TYR A 63 3.17 -12.09 2.79
C TYR A 63 2.52 -10.97 3.62
N VAL A 64 3.12 -9.78 3.64
CA VAL A 64 2.60 -8.63 4.40
C VAL A 64 1.18 -8.24 3.96
N ILE A 65 0.91 -8.19 2.66
CA ILE A 65 -0.42 -7.84 2.13
C ILE A 65 -1.44 -8.91 2.51
N ASN A 66 -1.07 -10.19 2.40
CA ASN A 66 -1.95 -11.30 2.73
C ASN A 66 -2.24 -11.36 4.23
N GLU A 67 -1.23 -11.19 5.07
CA GLU A 67 -1.44 -11.26 6.52
C GLU A 67 -2.27 -10.10 7.04
N ILE A 68 -2.01 -8.86 6.62
CA ILE A 68 -2.83 -7.75 7.10
C ILE A 68 -4.28 -7.89 6.60
N SER A 69 -4.48 -8.40 5.38
CA SER A 69 -5.78 -8.72 4.81
C SER A 69 -6.53 -9.73 5.69
N ASN A 70 -5.86 -10.82 6.11
CA ASN A 70 -6.41 -11.81 7.03
C ASN A 70 -6.77 -11.24 8.41
N LYS A 71 -6.12 -10.14 8.85
CA LYS A 71 -6.49 -9.45 10.09
C LYS A 71 -7.68 -8.51 9.93
N ILE A 72 -7.92 -8.00 8.72
CA ILE A 72 -9.07 -7.12 8.43
C ILE A 72 -10.37 -7.91 8.34
N ASP A 73 -10.36 -9.11 7.74
CA ASP A 73 -11.58 -9.88 7.45
C ASP A 73 -12.48 -10.16 8.67
N PRO A 74 -11.95 -10.62 9.82
CA PRO A 74 -12.78 -10.86 11.00
C PRO A 74 -13.39 -9.58 11.60
N ILE A 75 -12.84 -8.41 11.28
CA ILE A 75 -13.26 -7.10 11.80
C ILE A 75 -14.32 -6.50 10.88
N SER A 76 -14.10 -6.58 9.57
CA SER A 76 -15.08 -6.15 8.57
C SER A 76 -14.80 -6.81 7.22
N HIS A 77 -15.69 -7.72 6.81
CA HIS A 77 -15.60 -8.37 5.50
C HIS A 77 -15.68 -7.37 4.33
N ILE A 78 -16.46 -6.30 4.47
CA ILE A 78 -16.54 -5.23 3.47
C ILE A 78 -15.19 -4.52 3.34
N ALA A 79 -14.57 -4.16 4.47
CA ALA A 79 -13.26 -3.52 4.46
C ALA A 79 -12.17 -4.45 3.91
N TYR A 80 -12.28 -5.76 4.16
CA TYR A 80 -11.41 -6.76 3.57
C TYR A 80 -11.54 -6.79 2.03
N ILE A 81 -12.76 -6.84 1.50
CA ILE A 81 -12.99 -6.80 0.04
C ILE A 81 -12.38 -5.52 -0.57
N ASP A 82 -12.67 -4.37 0.03
CA ASP A 82 -12.17 -3.08 -0.45
C ASP A 82 -10.65 -2.99 -0.37
N TYR A 83 -10.04 -3.42 0.75
CA TYR A 83 -8.60 -3.47 0.91
C TYR A 83 -7.93 -4.26 -0.21
N ASN A 84 -8.39 -5.50 -0.45
CA ASN A 84 -7.81 -6.38 -1.47
C ASN A 84 -7.98 -5.81 -2.88
N SER A 85 -9.15 -5.22 -3.18
CA SER A 85 -9.43 -4.57 -4.46
C SER A 85 -8.47 -3.40 -4.72
N PHE A 86 -8.32 -2.49 -3.76
CA PHE A 86 -7.51 -1.29 -3.90
C PHE A 86 -6.01 -1.59 -3.88
N ILE A 87 -5.53 -2.46 -2.97
CA ILE A 87 -4.10 -2.79 -2.90
C ILE A 87 -3.63 -3.55 -4.14
N ALA A 88 -4.48 -4.40 -4.74
CA ALA A 88 -4.17 -5.09 -5.99
C ALA A 88 -4.06 -4.11 -7.17
N LYS A 89 -4.98 -3.14 -7.28
CA LYS A 89 -4.93 -2.07 -8.29
C LYS A 89 -3.68 -1.21 -8.13
N LEU A 90 -3.36 -0.80 -6.90
CA LEU A 90 -2.13 -0.07 -6.59
C LEU A 90 -0.87 -0.85 -6.97
N LYS A 91 -0.81 -2.14 -6.63
CA LYS A 91 0.32 -3.00 -6.95
C LYS A 91 0.52 -3.14 -8.47
N LYS A 92 -0.58 -3.25 -9.23
CA LYS A 92 -0.55 -3.30 -10.69
C LYS A 92 -0.03 -1.99 -11.27
N LEU A 93 -0.57 -0.84 -10.85
CA LEU A 93 -0.09 0.46 -11.31
C LEU A 93 1.37 0.71 -10.93
N ARG A 94 1.81 0.31 -9.73
CA ARG A 94 3.21 0.42 -9.32
C ARG A 94 4.13 -0.40 -10.23
N LYS A 95 3.74 -1.62 -10.61
CA LYS A 95 4.51 -2.41 -11.59
C LYS A 95 4.60 -1.71 -12.96
N LYS A 96 3.52 -1.06 -13.42
CA LYS A 96 3.54 -0.25 -14.64
C LYS A 96 4.49 0.95 -14.49
N ALA A 97 4.34 1.73 -13.41
CA ALA A 97 5.12 2.94 -13.17
C ALA A 97 6.62 2.68 -13.00
N ASP A 98 7.00 1.61 -12.30
CA ASP A 98 8.40 1.33 -11.96
C ASP A 98 9.17 0.62 -13.08
N TYR A 99 8.49 -0.13 -13.95
CA TYR A 99 9.16 -1.04 -14.91
C TYR A 99 8.66 -0.97 -16.35
N SER A 100 7.50 -0.37 -16.62
CA SER A 100 7.03 -0.21 -17.99
C SER A 100 7.63 1.04 -18.64
N VAL A 101 7.73 1.01 -19.97
CA VAL A 101 8.04 2.20 -20.78
C VAL A 101 6.83 3.11 -20.97
N GLU A 102 5.63 2.61 -20.68
CA GLU A 102 4.39 3.38 -20.80
C GLU A 102 4.32 4.50 -19.76
N ALA A 103 4.00 5.70 -20.20
CA ALA A 103 3.78 6.83 -19.30
C ALA A 103 2.57 6.59 -18.40
N ILE A 104 2.67 7.09 -17.15
CA ILE A 104 1.54 7.19 -16.23
C ILE A 104 0.81 8.49 -16.52
N LEU A 105 -0.50 8.40 -16.76
CA LEU A 105 -1.36 9.55 -16.94
C LEU A 105 -1.73 10.17 -15.59
N GLU A 106 -2.04 11.47 -15.59
CA GLU A 106 -2.51 12.18 -14.39
C GLU A 106 -3.69 11.46 -13.72
N GLU A 107 -4.66 11.01 -14.51
CA GLU A 107 -5.83 10.31 -13.98
C GLU A 107 -5.48 8.97 -13.28
N GLU A 108 -4.44 8.27 -13.73
CA GLU A 108 -3.95 7.05 -13.08
C GLU A 108 -3.29 7.40 -11.74
N ALA A 109 -2.54 8.49 -11.70
CA ALA A 109 -1.89 9.02 -10.51
C ALA A 109 -2.93 9.44 -9.44
N VAL A 110 -3.95 10.18 -9.85
CA VAL A 110 -5.05 10.62 -8.98
C VAL A 110 -5.85 9.43 -8.47
N LYS A 111 -6.20 8.46 -9.33
CA LYS A 111 -6.89 7.23 -8.91
C LYS A 111 -6.06 6.42 -7.91
N ALA A 112 -4.76 6.29 -8.12
CA ALA A 112 -3.87 5.61 -7.19
C ALA A 112 -3.85 6.30 -5.83
N TYR A 113 -3.74 7.63 -5.79
CA TYR A 113 -3.80 8.38 -4.53
C TYR A 113 -5.12 8.14 -3.78
N GLN A 114 -6.25 8.19 -4.49
CA GLN A 114 -7.57 7.91 -3.91
C GLN A 114 -7.68 6.48 -3.37
N TRP A 115 -7.16 5.48 -4.08
CA TRP A 115 -7.13 4.10 -3.59
C TRP A 115 -6.22 3.95 -2.37
N ALA A 116 -5.08 4.64 -2.35
CA ALA A 116 -4.19 4.66 -1.20
C ALA A 116 -4.88 5.30 0.02
N ASP A 117 -5.59 6.41 -0.15
CA ASP A 117 -6.38 7.06 0.91
C ASP A 117 -7.43 6.12 1.52
N LYS A 118 -8.14 5.36 0.67
CA LYS A 118 -9.10 4.34 1.14
C LYS A 118 -8.41 3.23 1.93
N VAL A 119 -7.29 2.70 1.44
CA VAL A 119 -6.52 1.67 2.14
C VAL A 119 -5.99 2.20 3.48
N MET A 120 -5.43 3.41 3.50
CA MET A 120 -4.95 4.06 4.72
C MET A 120 -6.08 4.27 5.73
N THR A 121 -7.28 4.62 5.28
CA THR A 121 -8.47 4.74 6.13
C THR A 121 -8.87 3.40 6.74
N ILE A 122 -8.92 2.34 5.93
CA ILE A 122 -9.21 0.97 6.40
C ILE A 122 -8.18 0.56 7.46
N LEU A 123 -6.88 0.72 7.18
CA LEU A 123 -5.79 0.33 8.07
C LEU A 123 -5.72 1.12 9.39
N ASN A 124 -6.23 2.36 9.41
CA ASN A 124 -6.29 3.18 10.62
C ASN A 124 -7.62 3.04 11.38
N THR A 125 -8.59 2.29 10.86
CA THR A 125 -9.82 1.99 11.59
C THR A 125 -9.45 1.12 12.78
N LYS A 126 -9.93 1.48 13.98
CA LYS A 126 -9.50 0.82 15.24
C LYS A 126 -9.72 -0.69 15.16
N HIS A 127 -8.63 -1.43 15.37
CA HIS A 127 -8.55 -2.88 15.53
C HIS A 127 -8.23 -3.20 16.99
#